data_AF-A0A8S2T3E5-F1
#
_entry.id   AF-A0A8S2T3E5-F1
#
_cell.length_a   1.000
_cell.length_b   1.000
_cell.length_c   1.000
_cell.angle_alpha   90.00
_cell.angle_beta   90.00
_cell.angle_gamma   90.00
#
_symmetry.space_group_name_H-M   'P 1'
#
loop_
_entity.id
_entity.type
_entity.pdbx_description
1 polymer ?
#
loop_
_entity_poly.entity_id
_entity_poly.type
_entity_poly.pdbx_seq_one_letter_code
_entity_poly.pdbx_strand_id
1 'polypeptide(L)'
;ASCESHFRGRDTDTLVAIRYQDNRLTVSTDTEGQNKWTECFSIADINLPTHYYFGFSAATGELSDNHDIISVHTYQLESSEERRKEDRTGILPSAPTANMGSDNNITSKPKG
;
A
#
# COMPACT_ATOMS: atom_id res chain seq x y z
N ALA A 1 -7.61 -4.81 1.08
CA ALA A 1 -7.05 -4.78 2.44
C ALA A 1 -6.63 -3.36 2.77
N SER A 2 -6.66 -2.99 4.04
CA SER A 2 -6.31 -1.64 4.54
C SER A 2 -5.96 -1.74 6.03
N CYS A 3 -5.27 -0.73 6.56
CA CYS A 3 -5.08 -0.55 8.00
C CYS A 3 -5.36 0.90 8.40
N GLU A 4 -5.51 1.12 9.70
CA GLU A 4 -5.47 2.44 10.31
C GLU A 4 -4.01 2.80 10.64
N SER A 5 -3.59 4.02 10.33
CA SER A 5 -2.25 4.53 10.66
C SER A 5 -2.30 6.04 10.90
N HIS A 6 -1.79 6.50 12.04
CA HIS A 6 -1.78 7.91 12.41
C HIS A 6 -0.45 8.57 12.01
N PHE A 7 -0.40 9.21 10.85
CA PHE A 7 0.82 9.83 10.30
C PHE A 7 0.83 11.37 10.32
N ARG A 8 -0.27 12.03 10.70
CA ARG A 8 -0.36 13.50 10.73
C ARG A 8 0.10 14.07 12.07
N GLY A 9 0.72 15.25 12.05
CA GLY A 9 1.09 16.00 13.26
C GLY A 9 2.11 15.29 14.16
N ARG A 10 3.05 14.54 13.56
CA ARG A 10 4.13 13.87 14.28
C ARG A 10 5.35 14.78 14.40
N ASP A 11 6.05 14.71 15.52
CA ASP A 11 7.33 15.40 15.75
C ASP A 11 8.52 14.61 15.18
N THR A 12 8.28 13.42 14.65
CA THR A 12 9.27 12.52 14.04
C THR A 12 8.93 12.25 12.58
N ASP A 13 9.92 11.79 11.82
CA ASP A 13 9.73 11.39 10.42
C ASP A 13 8.74 10.23 10.32
N THR A 14 7.77 10.36 9.42
CA THR A 14 6.84 9.30 9.08
C THR A 14 7.26 8.64 7.77
N LEU A 15 7.46 7.34 7.78
CA LEU A 15 7.95 6.56 6.65
C LEU A 15 6.92 5.54 6.20
N VAL A 16 6.88 5.30 4.89
CA VAL A 16 6.14 4.21 4.27
C VAL A 16 7.08 3.34 3.46
N ALA A 17 6.96 2.02 3.61
CA ALA A 17 7.64 1.04 2.79
C ALA A 17 6.60 0.29 1.96
N ILE A 18 6.73 0.35 0.64
CA ILE A 18 5.90 -0.39 -0.31
C ILE A 18 6.80 -1.44 -0.96
N ARG A 19 6.54 -2.72 -0.67
CA ARG A 19 7.32 -3.85 -1.19
C ARG A 19 6.44 -4.65 -2.13
N TYR A 20 6.84 -4.74 -3.39
CA TYR A 20 6.27 -5.69 -4.34
C TYR A 20 7.31 -6.76 -4.70
N GLN A 21 7.09 -7.99 -4.25
CA GLN A 21 7.98 -9.10 -4.49
C GLN A 21 7.16 -10.38 -4.59
N ASP A 22 7.47 -11.25 -5.55
CA ASP A 22 6.87 -12.57 -5.67
C ASP A 22 5.33 -12.53 -5.74
N ASN A 23 4.81 -11.58 -6.53
CA ASN A 23 3.38 -11.27 -6.69
C ASN A 23 2.68 -10.90 -5.36
N ARG A 24 3.44 -10.54 -4.33
CA ARG A 24 2.93 -10.04 -3.06
C ARG A 24 3.24 -8.55 -2.91
N LEU A 25 2.21 -7.77 -2.62
CA LEU A 25 2.31 -6.38 -2.23
C LEU A 25 2.18 -6.27 -0.71
N THR A 26 3.21 -5.74 -0.06
CA THR A 26 3.22 -5.44 1.37
C THR A 26 3.42 -3.95 1.56
N VAL A 27 2.58 -3.34 2.39
CA VAL A 27 2.73 -1.95 2.82
C VAL A 27 3.01 -1.97 4.31
N SER A 28 4.08 -1.28 4.72
CA SER A 28 4.45 -1.08 6.12
C SER A 28 4.70 0.38 6.40
N THR A 29 4.50 0.79 7.65
CA THR A 29 4.72 2.18 8.08
C THR A 29 5.58 2.24 9.32
N ASP A 30 6.38 3.29 9.43
CA ASP A 30 6.96 3.75 10.70
C ASP A 30 6.45 5.18 10.93
N THR A 31 5.54 5.35 11.89
CA THR A 31 4.98 6.67 12.23
C THR A 31 5.46 7.20 13.58
N GLU A 32 6.31 6.43 14.24
CA GLU A 32 6.87 6.78 15.55
C GLU A 32 8.35 7.19 15.44
N GLY A 33 8.96 7.06 14.26
CA GLY A 33 10.36 7.43 14.00
C GLY A 33 11.36 6.52 14.74
N GLN A 34 10.95 5.30 15.06
CA GLN A 34 11.77 4.34 15.83
C GLN A 34 12.57 3.39 14.92
N ASN A 35 12.52 3.60 13.61
CA ASN A 35 13.02 2.67 12.60
C ASN A 35 12.44 1.26 12.78
N LYS A 36 11.17 1.21 13.21
CA LYS A 36 10.43 -0.03 13.47
C LYS A 36 9.21 -0.07 12.56
N TRP A 37 9.27 -0.96 11.59
CA TRP A 37 8.21 -1.12 10.60
C TRP A 37 7.04 -1.94 11.18
N THR A 38 5.85 -1.34 11.16
CA THR A 38 4.59 -2.04 11.42
C THR A 38 3.95 -2.39 10.08
N GLU A 39 3.64 -3.66 9.85
CA GLU A 39 2.88 -4.08 8.67
C GLU A 39 1.47 -3.48 8.70
N CYS A 40 1.11 -2.75 7.65
CA CYS A 40 -0.24 -2.24 7.45
C CYS A 40 -1.11 -3.31 6.80
N PHE A 41 -0.69 -3.82 5.64
CA PHE A 41 -1.32 -4.98 5.01
C PHE A 41 -0.34 -5.70 4.09
N SER A 42 -0.65 -6.97 3.83
CA SER A 42 0.04 -7.80 2.83
C SER A 42 -0.99 -8.59 2.01
N ILE A 43 -0.93 -8.49 0.69
CA ILE A 43 -1.82 -9.20 -0.25
C ILE A 43 -0.96 -9.98 -1.25
N ALA A 44 -1.25 -11.26 -1.42
CA ALA A 44 -0.61 -12.12 -2.44
C ALA A 44 -1.39 -12.07 -3.77
N ASP A 45 -0.86 -12.74 -4.80
CA ASP A 45 -1.51 -12.92 -6.10
C ASP A 45 -1.85 -11.60 -6.84
N ILE A 46 -1.11 -10.53 -6.55
CA ILE A 46 -1.16 -9.28 -7.31
C ILE A 46 -0.26 -9.41 -8.53
N ASN A 47 -0.83 -9.19 -9.71
CA ASN A 47 -0.11 -9.20 -10.98
C ASN A 47 0.05 -7.77 -11.46
N LEU A 48 1.30 -7.30 -11.52
CA LEU A 48 1.66 -6.02 -12.14
C LEU A 48 2.60 -6.27 -13.32
N PRO A 49 2.45 -5.50 -14.42
CA PRO A 49 3.40 -5.51 -15.53
C PRO A 49 4.68 -4.73 -15.20
N THR A 50 5.70 -4.91 -16.03
CA THR A 50 6.94 -4.11 -15.99
C THR A 50 6.79 -2.78 -16.75
N HIS A 51 7.78 -1.89 -16.60
CA HIS A 51 7.88 -0.58 -17.27
C HIS A 51 6.83 0.46 -16.86
N TYR A 52 6.23 0.33 -15.68
CA TYR A 52 5.38 1.36 -15.10
C TYR A 52 6.20 2.46 -14.43
N TYR A 53 5.53 3.58 -14.15
CA TYR A 53 6.09 4.73 -13.47
C TYR A 53 5.67 4.74 -11.99
N PHE A 54 6.61 5.03 -11.10
CA PHE A 54 6.26 5.43 -9.74
C PHE A 54 5.73 6.86 -9.76
N GLY A 55 4.59 7.09 -9.14
CA GLY A 55 3.94 8.39 -9.09
C GLY A 55 3.36 8.66 -7.71
N PHE A 56 3.43 9.92 -7.30
CA PHE A 56 2.87 10.40 -6.04
C PHE A 56 2.05 11.66 -6.34
N SER A 57 0.94 11.82 -5.64
CA SER A 57 0.04 12.96 -5.79
C SER A 57 -0.60 13.26 -4.46
N ALA A 58 -0.97 14.51 -4.25
CA ALA A 58 -1.76 14.96 -3.11
C ALA A 58 -2.84 15.93 -3.59
N ALA A 59 -3.91 16.08 -2.82
CA ALA A 59 -5.00 17.00 -3.11
C ALA A 59 -5.55 17.58 -1.80
N THR A 60 -6.02 18.82 -1.84
CA THR A 60 -6.68 19.53 -0.73
C THR A 60 -8.07 20.00 -1.17
N GLY A 61 -8.94 20.28 -0.19
CA GLY A 61 -10.30 20.76 -0.42
C GLY A 61 -10.65 21.91 0.52
N GLU A 62 -11.85 21.87 1.11
CA GLU A 62 -12.29 22.87 2.11
C GLU A 62 -11.40 22.91 3.35
N LEU A 63 -10.85 21.76 3.74
CA LEU A 63 -9.77 21.65 4.71
C LEU A 63 -8.47 21.32 3.97
N SER A 64 -7.37 21.91 4.45
CA SER A 64 -6.04 21.79 3.85
C SER A 64 -5.04 21.27 4.86
N ASP A 65 -4.00 20.61 4.34
CA ASP A 65 -2.79 20.26 5.07
C ASP A 65 -1.60 20.33 4.09
N ASN A 66 -0.38 20.42 4.63
CA ASN A 66 0.82 20.28 3.82
C ASN A 66 1.06 18.79 3.53
N HIS A 67 1.45 18.48 2.29
CA HIS A 67 1.69 17.12 1.83
C HIS A 67 3.10 17.02 1.25
N ASP A 68 4.08 16.90 2.14
CA ASP A 68 5.49 16.95 1.76
C ASP A 68 6.07 15.54 1.57
N ILE A 69 6.79 15.34 0.47
CA ILE A 69 7.61 14.15 0.23
C ILE A 69 9.07 14.58 0.36
N ILE A 70 9.71 14.17 1.45
CA ILE A 70 11.10 14.55 1.73
C ILE A 70 12.08 13.76 0.86
N SER A 71 11.85 12.46 0.69
CA SER A 71 12.67 11.63 -0.18
C SER A 71 11.91 10.40 -0.66
N VAL A 72 12.36 9.86 -1.79
CA VAL A 72 11.89 8.57 -2.32
C VAL A 72 13.11 7.74 -2.65
N HIS A 73 13.16 6.53 -2.09
CA HIS A 73 14.23 5.57 -2.34
C HIS A 73 13.64 4.32 -2.98
N THR A 74 14.17 3.93 -4.14
CA THR A 74 13.75 2.73 -4.87
C THR A 74 14.85 1.69 -4.83
N TYR A 75 14.51 0.45 -4.50
CA TYR A 75 15.45 -0.66 -4.40
C TYR A 75 15.00 -1.81 -5.29
N GLN A 76 15.95 -2.40 -6.01
CA GLN A 76 15.73 -3.67 -6.69
C GLN A 76 15.84 -4.80 -5.66
N LEU A 77 14.87 -5.70 -5.66
CA LEU A 77 14.87 -6.88 -4.79
C LEU A 77 15.35 -8.10 -5.57
N GLU A 78 16.14 -8.94 -4.90
CA GLU A 78 16.55 -10.24 -5.43
C GLU A 78 15.36 -11.20 -5.47
N SER A 79 15.23 -11.95 -6.56
CA SER A 79 14.20 -12.96 -6.75
C SER A 79 14.76 -14.21 -7.43
N SER A 80 13.98 -15.30 -7.41
CA SER A 80 14.40 -16.55 -8.04
C SER A 80 14.68 -16.35 -9.54
N GLU A 81 15.59 -17.16 -10.09
CA GLU A 81 15.92 -17.15 -11.52
C GLU A 81 14.68 -17.30 -12.41
N GLU A 82 13.72 -18.11 -11.99
CA GLU A 82 12.45 -18.31 -12.70
C GLU A 82 11.63 -17.02 -12.78
N ARG A 83 11.52 -16.26 -11.67
CA ARG A 83 10.79 -14.99 -11.67
C ARG A 83 11.49 -13.89 -12.46
N ARG A 84 12.82 -13.90 -12.51
CA ARG A 84 13.57 -12.93 -13.32
C ARG A 84 13.44 -13.15 -14.83
N LYS A 85 13.13 -14.39 -15.25
CA LYS A 85 12.95 -14.75 -16.66
C LYS A 85 11.51 -14.64 -17.15
N GLU A 86 10.55 -14.39 -16.26
CA GLU A 86 9.15 -14.19 -16.61
C GLU A 86 9.00 -12.89 -17.43
N ASP A 87 8.41 -12.98 -18.64
CA ASP A 87 8.02 -11.80 -19.39
C ASP A 87 6.73 -11.22 -18.80
N ARG A 88 6.89 -10.06 -18.14
CA ARG A 88 5.79 -9.35 -17.49
C ARG A 88 5.31 -8.13 -18.26
N THR A 89 5.83 -7.88 -19.46
CA THR A 89 5.48 -6.69 -20.25
C THR A 89 4.01 -6.72 -20.71
N GLY A 90 3.46 -7.92 -20.95
CA GLY A 90 2.08 -8.13 -21.42
C GLY A 90 1.07 -8.52 -20.34
N ILE A 91 1.45 -8.50 -19.06
CA ILE A 91 0.54 -8.87 -17.96
C ILE A 91 -0.51 -7.79 -17.75
N LEU A 92 -1.79 -8.18 -17.74
CA LEU A 92 -2.87 -7.28 -17.33
C LEU A 92 -2.85 -7.10 -15.81
N PRO A 93 -2.87 -5.85 -15.30
CA PRO A 93 -2.95 -5.59 -13.87
C PRO A 93 -4.15 -6.29 -13.23
N SER A 94 -3.92 -7.08 -12.18
CA SER A 94 -4.99 -7.77 -11.45
C SER A 94 -4.62 -8.01 -9.98
N ALA A 95 -5.65 -8.16 -9.15
CA ALA A 95 -5.53 -8.49 -7.74
C ALA A 95 -6.64 -9.50 -7.37
N PRO A 96 -6.42 -10.37 -6.36
CA PRO A 96 -7.47 -11.25 -5.90
C PRO A 96 -8.63 -10.42 -5.34
N THR A 97 -9.86 -10.89 -5.59
CA THR A 97 -11.05 -10.33 -4.97
C THR A 97 -10.93 -10.51 -3.47
N ALA A 98 -10.85 -9.41 -2.72
CA ALA A 98 -10.99 -9.48 -1.29
C ALA A 98 -12.39 -10.06 -1.00
N ASN A 99 -12.47 -11.19 -0.31
CA ASN A 99 -13.68 -11.53 0.45
C ASN A 99 -13.81 -10.45 1.52
N MET A 100 -14.40 -9.32 1.14
CA MET A 100 -14.82 -8.30 2.07
C MET A 100 -15.87 -8.99 2.92
N GLY A 101 -15.48 -9.40 4.14
CA GLY A 101 -16.40 -9.95 5.11
C GLY A 101 -17.58 -8.99 5.19
N SER A 102 -18.74 -9.46 4.76
CA SER A 102 -19.98 -8.73 4.91
C SER A 102 -20.26 -8.68 6.41
N ASP A 103 -19.85 -7.61 7.08
CA ASP A 103 -20.38 -7.26 8.40
C ASP A 103 -21.86 -6.87 8.20
N ASN A 104 -22.71 -7.87 7.97
CA ASN A 104 -24.18 -7.74 7.92
C ASN A 104 -24.73 -7.64 9.34
N ASN A 105 -24.25 -6.69 10.13
CA ASN A 105 -24.91 -6.29 11.36
C ASN A 105 -25.20 -4.79 11.40
N ILE A 106 -25.70 -4.26 10.29
CA ILE A 106 -26.61 -3.11 10.34
C ILE A 106 -27.96 -3.69 10.77
N THR A 107 -28.20 -3.71 12.08
CA THR A 107 -29.53 -3.91 12.63
C THR A 107 -30.40 -2.79 12.08
N SER A 108 -31.31 -3.12 11.16
CA SER A 108 -32.33 -2.20 10.68
C SER A 108 -33.18 -1.77 11.88
N LYS A 109 -32.93 -0.57 12.43
CA LYS A 109 -33.85 0.09 13.35
C LYS A 109 -35.21 0.23 12.64
N PRO A 110 -36.31 -0.33 13.17
CA PRO A 110 -37.62 -0.08 12.61
C PRO A 110 -37.98 1.39 12.84
N LYS A 111 -38.44 2.07 11.78
CA LYS A 111 -39.10 3.37 11.91
C LYS A 111 -40.45 3.13 12.57
N GLY A 112 -40.60 3.62 13.80
CA GLY A 112 -41.91 3.97 14.37
C GLY A 112 -42.28 5.38 13.98
#